data_AF-A0A9P9LG83-F1
#
_entry.id   AF-A0A9P9LG83-F1
#
_cell.length_a   1.000
_cell.length_b   1.000
_cell.length_c   1.000
_cell.angle_alpha   90.00
_cell.angle_beta   90.00
_cell.angle_gamma   90.00
#
_symmetry.space_group_name_H-M   'P 1'
#
loop_
_entity.id
_entity.type
_entity.pdbx_description
1 polymer ?
#
loop_
_entity_poly.entity_id
_entity_poly.type
_entity_poly.pdbx_seq_one_letter_code
_entity_poly.pdbx_strand_id
1 'polypeptide(L)'
;MSTSTTPTTKPPLPPFTQATALLKVKAAQDLWNTRDPSLVKNGYTPDSIWRNRDTFLQGTEEIVKFLTEKWSVENGYRLRKELFAFTDDKIAVQFWYEWHDASSQWWRTYGLEDWTFAADGRMRKRQMSGNDVKISDEERWFKDGVDVNEVEISEKHW
;
A
#
# COMPACT_ATOMS: atom_id res chain seq x y z
N MET A 1 -1.55 34.14 20.55
CA MET A 1 -2.23 33.99 19.25
C MET A 1 -2.12 32.52 18.86
N SER A 2 -3.18 31.73 19.07
CA SER A 2 -3.18 30.32 18.64
C SER A 2 -3.30 30.29 17.13
N THR A 3 -2.22 29.92 16.44
CA THR A 3 -2.27 29.54 15.04
C THR A 3 -3.12 28.27 14.94
N SER A 4 -4.40 28.44 14.60
CA SER A 4 -5.27 27.34 14.19
C SER A 4 -4.73 26.80 12.88
N THR A 5 -3.79 25.86 12.94
CA THR A 5 -3.39 25.06 11.79
C THR A 5 -4.59 24.21 11.41
N THR A 6 -5.29 24.59 10.34
CA THR A 6 -6.31 23.73 9.75
C THR A 6 -5.69 22.35 9.53
N PRO A 7 -6.25 21.27 10.08
CA PRO A 7 -5.67 19.95 9.94
C PRO A 7 -5.55 19.62 8.44
N THR A 8 -4.34 19.26 7.99
CA THR A 8 -4.09 18.91 6.59
C THR A 8 -4.89 17.68 6.21
N THR A 9 -5.96 17.86 5.45
CA THR A 9 -6.80 16.76 4.94
C THR A 9 -6.17 16.05 3.76
N LYS A 10 -6.46 14.76 3.58
CA LYS A 10 -6.03 13.91 2.46
C LYS A 10 -7.26 13.34 1.76
N PRO A 11 -7.92 14.08 0.85
CA PRO A 11 -9.04 13.55 0.07
C PRO A 11 -8.60 12.36 -0.81
N PRO A 12 -9.51 11.46 -1.22
CA PRO A 12 -10.92 11.38 -0.81
C PRO A 12 -11.12 11.13 0.68
N LEU A 13 -12.19 11.71 1.26
CA LEU A 13 -12.54 11.59 2.68
C LEU A 13 -13.65 10.54 2.87
N PRO A 14 -13.69 9.84 4.02
CA PRO A 14 -14.82 8.98 4.36
C PRO A 14 -16.08 9.79 4.72
N PRO A 15 -17.31 9.23 4.60
CA PRO A 15 -17.59 7.87 4.13
C PRO A 15 -17.37 7.72 2.62
N PHE A 16 -16.84 6.57 2.20
CA PHE A 16 -16.50 6.33 0.80
C PHE A 16 -17.70 5.87 -0.02
N THR A 17 -17.72 6.31 -1.26
CA THR A 17 -18.45 5.70 -2.38
C THR A 17 -17.53 4.76 -3.15
N GLN A 18 -18.07 3.92 -4.03
CA GLN A 18 -17.24 3.03 -4.86
C GLN A 18 -16.18 3.80 -5.66
N ALA A 19 -16.58 4.92 -6.28
CA ALA A 19 -15.67 5.76 -7.06
C ALA A 19 -14.55 6.36 -6.19
N THR A 20 -14.89 6.86 -5.01
CA THR A 20 -13.89 7.48 -4.11
C THR A 20 -13.01 6.45 -3.40
N ALA A 21 -13.53 5.25 -3.10
CA ALA A 21 -12.74 4.13 -2.61
C ALA A 21 -11.73 3.67 -3.65
N LEU A 22 -12.13 3.54 -4.92
CA LEU A 22 -11.22 3.19 -6.02
C LEU A 22 -10.10 4.23 -6.17
N LEU A 23 -10.45 5.51 -6.18
CA LEU A 23 -9.46 6.61 -6.20
C LEU A 23 -8.51 6.53 -5.01
N LYS A 24 -9.01 6.18 -3.82
CA LYS A 24 -8.19 6.02 -2.62
C LYS A 24 -7.20 4.86 -2.75
N VAL A 25 -7.65 3.73 -3.29
CA VAL A 25 -6.80 2.56 -3.54
C VAL A 25 -5.70 2.87 -4.54
N LYS A 26 -6.03 3.55 -5.64
CA LYS A 26 -5.04 3.92 -6.66
C LYS A 26 -4.06 4.99 -6.18
N ALA A 27 -4.53 6.00 -5.44
CA ALA A 27 -3.63 6.96 -4.80
C ALA A 27 -2.64 6.28 -3.82
N ALA A 28 -3.10 5.27 -3.06
CA ALA A 28 -2.22 4.48 -2.21
C ALA A 28 -1.25 3.60 -3.02
N GLN A 29 -1.70 3.00 -4.12
CA GLN A 29 -0.83 2.25 -5.05
C GLN A 29 0.32 3.12 -5.56
N ASP A 30 -0.01 4.30 -6.10
CA ASP A 30 0.95 5.22 -6.68
C ASP A 30 1.94 5.73 -5.62
N LEU A 31 1.43 6.06 -4.43
CA LEU A 31 2.27 6.48 -3.31
C LEU A 31 3.26 5.40 -2.89
N TRP A 32 2.85 4.14 -2.80
CA TRP A 32 3.76 3.02 -2.47
C TRP A 32 4.75 2.73 -3.59
N ASN A 33 4.38 2.91 -4.86
CA ASN A 33 5.29 2.77 -6.01
C ASN A 33 6.41 3.83 -6.04
N THR A 34 6.27 4.95 -5.32
CA THR A 34 7.39 5.90 -5.13
C THR A 34 8.56 5.27 -4.38
N ARG A 35 8.27 4.27 -3.52
CA ARG A 35 9.24 3.65 -2.59
C ARG A 35 9.95 4.67 -1.70
N ASP A 36 9.27 5.79 -1.42
CA ASP A 36 9.79 6.88 -0.59
C ASP A 36 9.05 6.92 0.76
N PRO A 37 9.70 6.49 1.86
CA PRO A 37 9.11 6.54 3.19
C PRO A 37 8.65 7.94 3.61
N SER A 38 9.35 8.98 3.15
CA SER A 38 9.07 10.38 3.50
C SER A 38 7.77 10.90 2.86
N LEU A 39 7.42 10.36 1.70
CA LEU A 39 6.14 10.62 1.03
C LEU A 39 5.05 9.72 1.58
N VAL A 40 5.33 8.42 1.71
CA VAL A 40 4.35 7.39 2.07
C VAL A 40 3.78 7.62 3.46
N LYS A 41 4.61 8.06 4.44
CA LYS A 41 4.15 8.36 5.81
C LYS A 41 2.99 9.37 5.85
N ASN A 42 2.90 10.27 4.87
CA ASN A 42 1.87 11.32 4.84
C ASN A 42 0.46 10.77 4.57
N GLY A 43 0.32 9.49 4.19
CA GLY A 43 -0.95 8.80 4.07
C GLY A 43 -1.55 8.33 5.41
N TYR A 44 -0.79 8.44 6.52
CA TYR A 44 -1.14 7.87 7.82
C TYR A 44 -1.28 8.95 8.90
N THR A 45 -2.10 8.70 9.92
CA THR A 45 -2.15 9.58 11.10
C THR A 45 -0.87 9.45 11.93
N PRO A 46 -0.51 10.45 12.76
CA PRO A 46 0.74 10.41 13.53
C PRO A 46 0.83 9.22 14.49
N ASP A 47 -0.33 8.70 14.93
CA ASP A 47 -0.57 7.61 15.86
C ASP A 47 -1.07 6.32 15.17
N SER A 48 -0.95 6.23 13.84
CA SER A 48 -1.48 5.10 13.05
C SER A 48 -0.96 3.75 13.53
N ILE A 49 -1.86 2.76 13.63
CA ILE A 49 -1.53 1.42 14.11
C ILE A 49 -1.44 0.45 12.94
N TRP A 50 -0.30 -0.23 12.79
CA TRP A 50 -0.10 -1.23 11.76
C TRP A 50 0.11 -2.62 12.31
N ARG A 51 -0.36 -3.60 11.56
CA ARG A 51 0.26 -4.92 11.49
C ARG A 51 0.66 -5.17 10.05
N ASN A 52 1.89 -5.58 9.82
CA ASN A 52 2.36 -6.03 8.53
C ASN A 52 2.95 -7.44 8.70
N ARG A 53 2.21 -8.45 8.23
CA ARG A 53 2.49 -9.86 8.51
C ARG A 53 2.51 -10.12 10.02
N ASP A 54 3.67 -10.42 10.59
CA ASP A 54 3.95 -10.68 11.99
C ASP A 54 4.57 -9.47 12.73
N THR A 55 4.80 -8.36 12.02
CA THR A 55 5.38 -7.14 12.58
C THR A 55 4.29 -6.14 12.96
N PHE A 56 4.37 -5.56 14.16
CA PHE A 56 3.45 -4.56 14.68
C PHE A 56 4.16 -3.21 14.79
N LEU A 57 3.50 -2.14 14.36
CA LEU A 57 4.08 -0.78 14.35
C LEU A 57 3.05 0.22 14.87
N GLN A 58 3.52 1.27 15.53
CA GLN A 58 2.71 2.40 15.96
C GLN A 58 3.39 3.73 15.65
N GLY A 59 2.67 4.56 14.90
CA GLY A 59 3.03 5.94 14.64
C GLY A 59 4.08 6.15 13.56
N THR A 60 4.37 7.42 13.30
CA THR A 60 5.12 7.86 12.10
C THR A 60 6.56 7.34 12.07
N GLU A 61 7.24 7.33 13.20
CA GLU A 61 8.67 6.94 13.27
C GLU A 61 8.87 5.46 12.93
N GLU A 62 8.07 4.58 13.52
CA GLU A 62 8.13 3.14 13.26
C GLU A 62 7.73 2.80 11.82
N ILE A 63 6.71 3.48 11.28
CA ILE A 63 6.31 3.33 9.87
C ILE A 63 7.46 3.72 8.93
N VAL A 64 8.12 4.86 9.16
CA VAL A 64 9.23 5.32 8.32
C VAL A 64 10.40 4.35 8.40
N LYS A 65 10.75 3.88 9.60
CA LYS A 65 11.81 2.88 9.81
C LYS A 65 11.49 1.59 9.04
N PHE A 66 10.29 1.05 9.24
CA PHE A 66 9.85 -0.17 8.57
C PHE A 66 9.92 -0.06 7.04
N LEU A 67 9.43 1.05 6.48
CA LEU A 67 9.43 1.26 5.02
C LEU A 67 10.85 1.42 4.46
N THR A 68 11.73 2.08 5.20
CA THR A 68 13.16 2.20 4.84
C THR A 68 13.81 0.82 4.76
N GLU A 69 13.59 -0.02 5.78
CA GLU A 69 14.11 -1.38 5.83
C GLU A 69 13.53 -2.25 4.71
N LYS A 70 12.21 -2.20 4.51
CA LYS A 70 11.51 -2.92 3.44
C LYS A 70 12.13 -2.66 2.07
N TRP A 71 12.30 -1.40 1.67
CA TRP A 71 12.81 -1.05 0.35
C TRP A 71 14.34 -1.10 0.23
N SER A 72 15.07 -1.37 1.31
CA SER A 72 16.48 -1.78 1.23
C SER A 72 16.66 -3.23 0.77
N VAL A 73 15.63 -4.06 0.92
CA VAL A 73 15.63 -5.48 0.56
C VAL A 73 14.83 -5.73 -0.72
N GLU A 74 13.64 -5.14 -0.81
CA GLU A 74 12.69 -5.37 -1.91
C GLU A 74 13.03 -4.52 -3.15
N ASN A 75 14.08 -4.91 -3.87
CA ASN A 75 14.56 -4.20 -5.05
C ASN A 75 13.61 -4.42 -6.24
N GLY A 76 13.60 -3.49 -7.20
CA GLY A 76 12.70 -3.58 -8.35
C GLY A 76 11.20 -3.56 -8.00
N TYR A 77 10.84 -3.13 -6.77
CA TYR A 77 9.48 -3.14 -6.26
C TYR A 77 8.48 -2.43 -7.18
N ARG A 78 7.44 -3.16 -7.60
CA ARG A 78 6.30 -2.64 -8.38
C ARG A 78 5.00 -3.27 -7.91
N LEU A 79 4.02 -2.43 -7.60
CA LEU A 79 2.80 -2.78 -6.91
C LEU A 79 1.56 -2.45 -7.73
N ARG A 80 0.61 -3.38 -7.77
CA ARG A 80 -0.78 -3.15 -8.14
C ARG A 80 -1.69 -3.39 -6.94
N LYS A 81 -2.62 -2.47 -6.68
CA LYS A 81 -3.69 -2.62 -5.70
C LYS A 81 -5.04 -2.57 -6.40
N GLU A 82 -5.98 -3.36 -5.90
CA GLU A 82 -7.37 -3.40 -6.34
C GLU A 82 -8.32 -3.33 -5.16
N LEU A 83 -9.39 -2.57 -5.34
CA LEU A 83 -10.47 -2.48 -4.37
C LEU A 83 -11.19 -3.83 -4.30
N PHE A 84 -11.23 -4.43 -3.11
CA PHE A 84 -12.01 -5.65 -2.87
C PHE A 84 -13.41 -5.30 -2.35
N ALA A 85 -13.47 -4.50 -1.29
CA ALA A 85 -14.73 -4.03 -0.69
C ALA A 85 -14.52 -2.72 0.07
N PHE A 86 -15.59 -2.00 0.39
CA PHE A 86 -15.54 -0.82 1.25
C PHE A 86 -16.84 -0.69 2.06
N THR A 87 -16.75 -0.02 3.21
CA THR A 87 -17.90 0.36 4.03
C THR A 87 -17.51 1.56 4.89
N ASP A 88 -18.30 2.64 4.84
CA ASP A 88 -18.07 3.89 5.57
C ASP A 88 -16.61 4.40 5.46
N ASP A 89 -15.84 4.28 6.54
CA ASP A 89 -14.46 4.70 6.70
C ASP A 89 -13.43 3.57 6.50
N LYS A 90 -13.84 2.44 5.91
CA LYS A 90 -13.03 1.23 5.74
C LYS A 90 -12.94 0.82 4.29
N ILE A 91 -11.76 0.35 3.90
CA ILE A 91 -11.49 -0.21 2.58
C ILE A 91 -10.72 -1.51 2.76
N ALA A 92 -11.19 -2.58 2.12
CA ALA A 92 -10.47 -3.83 1.94
C ALA A 92 -9.86 -3.87 0.55
N VAL A 93 -8.61 -4.30 0.47
CA VAL A 93 -7.79 -4.23 -0.75
C VAL A 93 -7.10 -5.56 -0.96
N GLN A 94 -7.07 -6.02 -2.21
CA GLN A 94 -6.15 -7.05 -2.66
C GLN A 94 -5.00 -6.41 -3.42
N PHE A 95 -3.82 -6.98 -3.33
CA PHE A 95 -2.66 -6.43 -4.01
C PHE A 95 -1.66 -7.52 -4.42
N TRP A 96 -0.84 -7.14 -5.39
CA TRP A 96 0.31 -7.90 -5.83
C TRP A 96 1.48 -6.95 -6.00
N TYR A 97 2.64 -7.35 -5.53
CA TYR A 97 3.86 -6.66 -5.91
C TYR A 97 4.96 -7.64 -6.27
N GLU A 98 5.80 -7.22 -7.20
CA GLU A 98 6.97 -7.97 -7.63
C GLU A 98 8.22 -7.24 -7.19
N TRP A 99 9.21 -8.00 -6.76
CA TRP A 99 10.49 -7.50 -6.29
C TRP A 99 11.56 -8.59 -6.43
N HIS A 100 12.83 -8.22 -6.34
CA HIS A 100 13.92 -9.18 -6.25
C HIS A 100 14.81 -8.90 -5.06
N ASP A 101 15.36 -9.97 -4.49
CA ASP A 101 16.33 -9.86 -3.40
C ASP A 101 17.76 -9.54 -3.92
N ALA A 102 18.71 -9.48 -3.00
CA ALA A 102 20.12 -9.20 -3.30
C ALA A 102 20.81 -10.30 -4.15
N SER A 103 20.21 -11.49 -4.25
CA SER A 103 20.68 -12.57 -5.13
C SER A 103 20.02 -12.54 -6.51
N SER A 104 19.27 -11.47 -6.82
CA SER A 104 18.47 -11.34 -8.05
C SER A 104 17.36 -12.39 -8.20
N GLN A 105 16.98 -13.06 -7.10
CA GLN A 105 15.82 -13.93 -7.13
C GLN A 105 14.55 -13.09 -7.07
N TRP A 106 13.66 -13.28 -8.03
CA TRP A 106 12.36 -12.60 -8.10
C TRP A 106 11.30 -13.27 -7.23
N TRP A 107 10.42 -12.42 -6.69
CA TRP A 107 9.31 -12.80 -5.84
C TRP A 107 8.07 -12.04 -6.29
N ARG A 108 6.92 -12.72 -6.27
CA ARG A 108 5.61 -12.07 -6.31
C ARG A 108 4.94 -12.25 -4.97
N THR A 109 4.66 -11.14 -4.31
CA THR A 109 3.85 -11.13 -3.10
C THR A 109 2.38 -11.03 -3.47
N TYR A 110 1.58 -11.95 -2.95
CA TYR A 110 0.12 -11.89 -2.97
C TYR A 110 -0.34 -11.43 -1.59
N GLY A 111 -1.24 -10.45 -1.52
CA GLY A 111 -1.72 -10.02 -0.22
C GLY A 111 -3.03 -9.28 -0.18
N LEU A 112 -3.49 -9.12 1.06
CA LEU A 112 -4.72 -8.44 1.44
C LEU A 112 -4.40 -7.37 2.48
N GLU A 113 -5.07 -6.22 2.37
CA GLU A 113 -5.00 -5.17 3.37
C GLU A 113 -6.40 -4.73 3.80
N ASP A 114 -6.58 -4.49 5.10
CA ASP A 114 -7.71 -3.74 5.62
C ASP A 114 -7.26 -2.38 6.16
N TRP A 115 -7.94 -1.33 5.71
CA TRP A 115 -7.64 0.06 6.03
C TRP A 115 -8.81 0.66 6.81
N THR A 116 -8.51 1.46 7.83
CA THR A 116 -9.51 2.32 8.49
C THR A 116 -8.99 3.74 8.52
N PHE A 117 -9.84 4.69 8.12
CA PHE A 117 -9.48 6.08 7.92
C PHE A 117 -10.00 6.99 9.04
N ALA A 118 -9.26 8.04 9.35
CA ALA A 118 -9.76 9.17 10.12
C ALA A 118 -10.60 10.10 9.24
N ALA A 119 -11.38 10.99 9.86
CA ALA A 119 -12.24 11.94 9.14
C ALA A 119 -11.46 12.88 8.20
N ASP A 120 -10.17 13.10 8.45
CA ASP A 120 -9.29 13.89 7.60
C ASP A 120 -8.75 13.11 6.39
N GLY A 121 -9.15 11.83 6.22
CA GLY A 121 -8.79 10.99 5.10
C GLY A 121 -7.43 10.29 5.22
N ARG A 122 -6.71 10.41 6.33
CA ARG A 122 -5.49 9.63 6.60
C ARG A 122 -5.83 8.27 7.22
N MET A 123 -5.01 7.25 6.96
CA MET A 123 -5.18 5.92 7.56
C MET A 123 -4.74 5.92 9.02
N ARG A 124 -5.66 5.62 9.94
CA ARG A 124 -5.38 5.44 11.36
C ARG A 124 -5.12 3.98 11.75
N LYS A 125 -5.49 3.04 10.88
CA LYS A 125 -5.20 1.61 11.01
C LYS A 125 -4.89 1.02 9.63
N ARG A 126 -3.85 0.20 9.55
CA ARG A 126 -3.54 -0.65 8.39
C ARG A 126 -3.18 -2.05 8.85
N GLN A 127 -3.85 -3.07 8.36
CA GLN A 127 -3.45 -4.45 8.58
C GLN A 127 -3.15 -5.07 7.22
N MET A 128 -2.01 -5.72 7.09
CA MET A 128 -1.61 -6.39 5.86
C MET A 128 -1.21 -7.82 6.18
N SER A 129 -1.75 -8.75 5.39
CA SER A 129 -1.27 -10.13 5.31
C SER A 129 -0.84 -10.40 3.87
N GLY A 130 0.26 -11.11 3.69
CA GLY A 130 0.72 -11.49 2.37
C GLY A 130 1.75 -12.61 2.43
N ASN A 131 1.94 -13.27 1.29
CA ASN A 131 2.83 -14.41 1.11
C ASN A 131 3.64 -14.22 -0.16
N ASP A 132 4.92 -14.60 -0.11
CA ASP A 132 5.85 -14.45 -1.23
C ASP A 132 5.96 -15.76 -1.99
N VAL A 133 5.73 -15.68 -3.30
CA VAL A 133 5.90 -16.79 -4.23
C VAL A 133 7.14 -16.54 -5.05
N LYS A 134 8.04 -17.53 -5.08
CA LYS A 134 9.24 -17.50 -5.92
C LYS A 134 8.82 -17.53 -7.39
N ILE A 135 9.34 -16.61 -8.21
CA ILE A 135 9.07 -16.57 -9.65
C ILE A 135 10.37 -16.41 -10.45
N SER A 136 10.36 -16.83 -11.71
CA SER A 136 11.41 -16.50 -12.68
C SER A 136 11.20 -15.10 -13.27
N ASP A 137 12.16 -14.58 -14.04
CA ASP A 137 11.96 -13.30 -14.72
C ASP A 137 10.87 -13.39 -15.81
N GLU A 138 10.74 -14.55 -16.46
CA GLU A 138 9.74 -14.81 -17.51
C GLU A 138 8.31 -14.78 -16.94
N GLU A 139 8.13 -15.20 -15.70
CA GLU A 139 6.84 -15.23 -15.03
C GLU A 139 6.35 -13.84 -14.58
N ARG A 140 7.23 -12.82 -14.55
CA ARG A 140 6.91 -11.47 -14.07
C ARG A 140 5.80 -10.80 -14.88
N TRP A 141 4.92 -10.12 -14.15
CA TRP A 141 3.83 -9.30 -14.68
C TRP A 141 4.25 -7.83 -14.80
N PHE A 142 5.05 -7.32 -13.87
CA PHE A 142 5.38 -5.92 -13.74
C PHE A 142 6.80 -5.65 -14.24
N LYS A 143 7.04 -5.91 -15.53
CA LYS A 143 8.31 -5.58 -16.21
C LYS A 143 8.46 -4.07 -16.44
N ASP A 144 9.69 -3.65 -16.71
CA ASP A 144 9.98 -2.24 -17.02
C ASP A 144 9.18 -1.77 -18.24
N GLY A 145 8.61 -0.56 -18.17
CA GLY A 145 7.73 -0.01 -19.19
C GLY A 145 6.28 -0.52 -19.20
N VAL A 146 5.94 -1.58 -18.43
CA VAL A 146 4.56 -2.07 -18.32
C VAL A 146 3.75 -1.17 -17.38
N ASP A 147 2.52 -0.79 -17.75
CA ASP A 147 1.57 -0.22 -16.80
C ASP A 147 0.95 -1.34 -15.95
N VAL A 148 1.19 -1.27 -14.63
CA VAL A 148 0.68 -2.26 -13.68
C VAL A 148 -0.84 -2.34 -13.68
N ASN A 149 -1.55 -1.29 -14.10
CA ASN A 149 -3.01 -1.26 -14.18
C ASN A 149 -3.56 -1.99 -15.43
N GLU A 150 -2.74 -2.17 -16.47
CA GLU A 150 -3.16 -2.79 -17.73
C GLU A 150 -2.86 -4.30 -17.80
N VAL A 151 -2.04 -4.82 -16.87
CA VAL A 151 -1.77 -6.26 -16.78
C VAL A 151 -3.06 -7.04 -16.57
N GLU A 152 -3.27 -8.11 -17.35
CA GLU A 152 -4.39 -9.02 -17.15
C GLU A 152 -4.14 -9.92 -15.94
N ILE A 153 -4.86 -9.66 -14.83
CA ILE A 153 -4.90 -10.54 -13.67
C ILE A 153 -6.31 -11.14 -13.58
N SER A 154 -6.45 -12.39 -14.01
CA SER A 154 -7.71 -13.13 -14.04
C SER A 154 -7.71 -14.30 -13.05
N GLU A 155 -8.81 -15.06 -13.00
CA GLU A 155 -9.01 -16.19 -12.07
C GLU A 155 -7.90 -17.24 -12.13
N LYS A 156 -7.22 -17.38 -13.27
CA LYS A 156 -6.05 -18.25 -13.44
C LYS A 156 -4.85 -17.89 -12.54
N HIS A 157 -4.88 -16.68 -11.98
CA HIS A 157 -3.83 -16.12 -11.15
C HIS A 157 -4.23 -15.94 -9.67
N TRP A 158 -5.45 -16.32 -9.30
CA TRP A 158 -5.93 -16.25 -7.92
C TRP A 158 -5.36 -17.38 -7.06
#